data_AF-A0A7V1RED1-F1
#
_entry.id   AF-A0A7V1RED1-F1
#
_cell.length_a   1.000
_cell.length_b   1.000
_cell.length_c   1.000
_cell.angle_alpha   90.00
_cell.angle_beta   90.00
_cell.angle_gamma   90.00
#
_symmetry.space_group_name_H-M   'P 1'
#
loop_
_entity.id
_entity.type
_entity.pdbx_description
1 polymer ?
#
loop_
_entity_poly.entity_id
_entity_poly.type
_entity_poly.pdbx_seq_one_letter_code
_entity_poly.pdbx_strand_id
1 'polypeptide(L)'
;MGDEPLFRAGHHMHAPEEVRAIRRHLRWLWWPGGRVRHIAEQVLEDPGRPLLAEEMAALRESLSRPAALNWHERVVAAWVLSRAGLTPEQAQEAAATLAAVLVRQTRHAVGVACGLGCFLPWVAFPLAAFWALTDGRLNRVRAACALALGQLRLPETIGHVASALFDAPGLRRTGGSVRVRRAAEWALPLLSAALGPEHYGGLPAETVPLLCRAVLHEKREVALAAVEALRVAGDGRAVDPLRRVRKWQVHTSVWRAVQDALPVLVERQARERAAELLLRPAESLPGQTDLLLRPAAGGGPVDAELLLRPHQGTEEP
;
A
#
# COMPACT_ATOMS: atom_id res chain seq x y z
N MET A 1 0.81 32.65 -3.06
CA MET A 1 0.63 31.51 -2.14
C MET A 1 1.90 30.67 -2.18
N GLY A 2 2.82 30.87 -1.23
CA GLY A 2 4.08 30.13 -1.20
C GLY A 2 3.83 28.64 -0.91
N ASP A 3 4.50 27.76 -1.67
CA ASP A 3 4.55 26.34 -1.37
C ASP A 3 5.27 26.12 -0.03
N GLU A 4 4.48 26.02 1.05
CA GLU A 4 4.96 25.91 2.42
C GLU A 4 5.65 24.56 2.74
N PRO A 5 6.59 24.56 3.71
CA PRO A 5 7.60 23.52 3.94
C PRO A 5 7.09 22.26 4.67
N LEU A 6 5.80 21.93 4.56
CA LEU A 6 5.20 20.74 5.18
C LEU A 6 5.85 19.40 4.72
N PHE A 7 6.68 19.43 3.67
CA PHE A 7 7.29 18.27 3.02
C PHE A 7 8.75 18.51 2.57
N ARG A 8 9.57 19.23 3.35
CA ARG A 8 11.04 19.19 3.15
C ARG A 8 11.55 17.84 3.63
N ALA A 9 12.03 17.05 2.67
CA ALA A 9 12.30 15.62 2.78
C ALA A 9 13.44 15.28 3.74
N GLY A 10 13.29 14.17 4.47
CA GLY A 10 14.40 13.39 5.01
C GLY A 10 14.77 13.61 6.47
N HIS A 11 14.40 14.75 7.07
CA HIS A 11 14.55 14.91 8.51
C HIS A 11 13.31 14.36 9.20
N HIS A 12 13.50 13.52 10.23
CA HIS A 12 12.47 13.20 11.21
C HIS A 12 11.71 14.49 11.50
N MET A 13 10.47 14.59 11.01
CA MET A 13 9.69 15.80 11.19
C MET A 13 9.60 15.98 12.70
N HIS A 14 10.27 17.01 13.22
CA HIS A 14 10.30 17.23 14.65
C HIS A 14 8.83 17.34 15.08
N ALA A 15 8.41 16.56 16.08
CA ALA A 15 7.06 16.57 16.63
C ALA A 15 6.43 18.00 16.69
N PRO A 16 7.15 19.07 17.09
CA PRO A 16 6.61 20.43 17.06
C PRO A 16 6.25 21.01 15.68
N GLU A 17 6.89 20.62 14.57
CA GLU A 17 6.55 21.09 13.22
C GLU A 17 5.27 20.45 12.69
N GLU A 18 5.12 19.15 12.90
CA GLU A 18 3.93 18.40 12.53
C GLU A 18 2.70 18.94 13.27
N VAL A 19 2.81 19.10 14.59
CA VAL A 19 1.73 19.68 15.43
C VAL A 19 1.34 21.08 14.95
N ARG A 20 2.33 21.93 14.62
CA ARG A 20 2.04 23.27 14.05
C ARG A 20 1.32 23.17 12.71
N ALA A 21 1.64 22.19 11.87
CA ALA A 21 0.98 21.99 10.59
C ALA A 21 -0.47 21.51 10.76
N ILE A 22 -0.73 20.59 11.68
CA ILE A 22 -2.09 20.12 11.98
C ILE A 22 -2.92 21.23 12.60
N ARG A 23 -2.40 21.99 13.57
CA ARG A 23 -3.09 23.18 14.12
C ARG A 23 -3.45 24.19 13.04
N ARG A 24 -2.60 24.36 12.00
CA ARG A 24 -2.97 25.19 10.84
C ARG A 24 -4.18 24.64 10.11
N HIS A 25 -4.26 23.33 9.87
CA HIS A 25 -5.44 22.71 9.23
C HIS A 25 -6.70 22.82 10.10
N LEU A 26 -6.58 22.68 11.43
CA LEU A 26 -7.71 22.86 12.34
C LEU A 26 -8.31 24.27 12.29
N ARG A 27 -7.48 25.31 12.12
CA ARG A 27 -7.97 26.70 11.96
C ARG A 27 -8.84 26.91 10.71
N TRP A 28 -8.68 26.07 9.68
CA TRP A 28 -9.48 26.13 8.45
C TRP A 28 -10.74 25.27 8.50
N LEU A 29 -10.95 24.50 9.56
CA LEU A 29 -12.22 23.81 9.79
C LEU A 29 -13.24 24.85 10.26
N TRP A 30 -13.96 25.40 9.28
CA TRP A 30 -14.89 26.52 9.43
C TRP A 30 -16.00 26.27 10.46
N TRP A 31 -16.28 25.01 10.78
CA TRP A 31 -17.25 24.64 11.81
C TRP A 31 -16.56 24.28 13.14
N PRO A 32 -16.70 25.13 14.18
CA PRO A 32 -16.09 24.87 15.49
C PRO A 32 -16.62 23.61 16.19
N GLY A 33 -17.74 23.03 15.74
CA GLY A 33 -18.32 21.78 16.28
C GLY A 33 -18.07 20.51 15.46
N GLY A 34 -17.13 20.51 14.51
CA GLY A 34 -16.85 19.31 13.71
C GLY A 34 -16.26 18.17 14.57
N ARG A 35 -16.85 16.96 14.52
CA ARG A 35 -16.39 15.79 15.30
C ARG A 35 -14.90 15.50 15.11
N VAL A 36 -14.41 15.53 13.86
CA VAL A 36 -12.98 15.29 13.54
C VAL A 36 -12.06 16.29 14.21
N ARG A 37 -12.47 17.57 14.31
CA ARG A 37 -11.69 18.60 15.00
C ARG A 37 -11.55 18.28 16.49
N HIS A 38 -12.66 17.97 17.15
CA HIS A 38 -12.67 17.63 18.57
C HIS A 38 -11.79 16.40 18.87
N ILE A 39 -11.94 15.34 18.07
CA ILE A 39 -11.11 14.14 18.18
C ILE A 39 -9.63 14.48 18.02
N ALA A 40 -9.29 15.33 17.05
CA ALA A 40 -7.91 15.74 16.79
C ALA A 40 -7.33 16.61 17.90
N GLU A 41 -8.11 17.52 18.49
CA GLU A 41 -7.70 18.31 19.65
C GLU A 41 -7.38 17.40 20.85
N GLN A 42 -8.22 16.39 21.11
CA GLN A 42 -7.95 15.41 22.17
C GLN A 42 -6.69 14.56 21.90
N VAL A 43 -6.46 14.12 20.66
CA VAL A 43 -5.21 13.38 20.29
C VAL A 43 -3.97 14.27 20.34
N LEU A 44 -4.11 15.58 20.12
CA LEU A 44 -3.01 16.54 20.29
C LEU A 44 -2.64 16.75 21.77
N GLU A 45 -3.62 16.66 22.67
CA GLU A 45 -3.41 16.76 24.13
C GLU A 45 -2.83 15.47 24.71
N ASP A 46 -3.33 14.31 24.26
CA ASP A 46 -2.89 12.99 24.70
C ASP A 46 -2.60 12.05 23.51
N PRO A 47 -1.36 12.11 22.95
CA PRO A 47 -0.94 11.21 21.89
C PRO A 47 -0.92 9.76 22.38
N GLY A 48 -1.69 8.88 21.73
CA GLY A 48 -1.81 7.47 22.11
C GLY A 48 -3.09 7.15 22.88
N ARG A 49 -3.98 8.13 23.15
CA ARG A 49 -5.31 7.83 23.70
C ARG A 49 -6.05 6.81 22.83
N PRO A 50 -6.77 5.83 23.41
CA PRO A 50 -7.56 4.90 22.64
C PRO A 50 -8.70 5.62 21.92
N LEU A 51 -8.94 5.26 20.65
CA LEU A 51 -10.11 5.76 19.92
C LEU A 51 -11.35 4.92 20.23
N LEU A 52 -12.46 5.60 20.50
CA LEU A 52 -13.77 4.98 20.59
C LEU A 52 -14.24 4.53 19.20
N ALA A 53 -15.12 3.51 19.15
CA ALA A 53 -15.67 3.00 17.90
C ALA A 53 -16.42 4.09 17.09
N GLU A 54 -17.15 4.97 17.78
CA GLU A 54 -17.86 6.08 17.15
C GLU A 54 -16.91 7.14 16.57
N GLU A 55 -15.79 7.40 17.23
CA GLU A 55 -14.76 8.32 16.75
C GLU A 55 -14.09 7.74 15.49
N MET A 56 -13.75 6.45 15.53
CA MET A 56 -13.21 5.73 14.37
C MET A 56 -14.17 5.80 13.18
N ALA A 57 -15.47 5.54 13.41
CA ALA A 57 -16.49 5.63 12.37
C ALA A 57 -16.56 7.05 11.75
N ALA A 58 -16.54 8.09 12.58
CA ALA A 58 -16.55 9.49 12.12
C ALA A 58 -15.32 9.84 11.27
N LEU A 59 -14.13 9.39 11.66
CA LEU A 59 -12.89 9.59 10.89
C LEU A 59 -12.95 8.88 9.53
N ARG A 60 -13.42 7.63 9.51
CA ARG A 60 -13.61 6.84 8.28
C ARG A 60 -14.63 7.47 7.34
N GLU A 61 -15.75 7.93 7.88
CA GLU A 61 -16.80 8.64 7.13
C GLU A 61 -16.26 9.91 6.48
N SER A 62 -15.49 10.70 7.24
CA SER A 62 -14.84 11.91 6.73
C SER A 62 -13.86 11.60 5.59
N LEU A 63 -13.00 10.59 5.76
CA LEU A 63 -12.05 10.14 4.73
C LEU A 63 -12.73 9.63 3.44
N SER A 64 -13.87 8.96 3.59
CA SER A 64 -14.62 8.32 2.50
C SER A 64 -15.36 9.32 1.62
N ARG A 65 -15.78 10.48 2.17
CA ARG A 65 -16.51 11.52 1.43
C ARG A 65 -15.57 12.35 0.56
N PRO A 66 -15.62 12.23 -0.78
CA PRO A 66 -14.69 12.93 -1.67
C PRO A 66 -15.16 14.38 -1.91
N ALA A 67 -15.21 15.21 -0.87
CA ALA A 67 -15.51 16.63 -1.01
C ALA A 67 -14.22 17.45 -1.08
N ALA A 68 -14.02 18.17 -2.19
CA ALA A 68 -12.84 19.03 -2.37
C ALA A 68 -12.79 20.21 -1.39
N LEU A 69 -13.90 20.56 -0.76
CA LEU A 69 -13.97 21.58 0.28
C LEU A 69 -13.50 21.05 1.64
N ASN A 70 -13.73 19.78 1.95
CA ASN A 70 -13.41 19.17 3.25
C ASN A 70 -12.02 18.50 3.26
N TRP A 71 -11.13 18.88 2.35
CA TRP A 71 -9.80 18.26 2.25
C TRP A 71 -8.96 18.47 3.51
N HIS A 72 -9.13 19.60 4.22
CA HIS A 72 -8.49 19.85 5.51
C HIS A 72 -8.92 18.83 6.56
N GLU A 73 -10.22 18.56 6.65
CA GLU A 73 -10.78 17.59 7.59
C GLU A 73 -10.24 16.19 7.32
N ARG A 74 -10.13 15.82 6.05
CA ARG A 74 -9.58 14.52 5.63
C ARG A 74 -8.09 14.38 5.93
N VAL A 75 -7.31 15.45 5.77
CA VAL A 75 -5.89 15.47 6.19
C VAL A 75 -5.77 15.27 7.70
N VAL A 76 -6.59 15.98 8.47
CA VAL A 76 -6.63 15.84 9.93
C VAL A 76 -7.06 14.44 10.33
N ALA A 77 -8.09 13.88 9.69
CA ALA A 77 -8.55 12.52 9.97
C ALA A 77 -7.46 11.47 9.69
N ALA A 78 -6.74 11.58 8.57
CA ALA A 78 -5.62 10.71 8.27
C ALA A 78 -4.50 10.81 9.32
N TRP A 79 -4.20 12.03 9.78
CA TRP A 79 -3.22 12.26 10.84
C TRP A 79 -3.66 11.68 12.19
N VAL A 80 -4.92 11.84 12.58
CA VAL A 80 -5.46 11.28 13.82
C VAL A 80 -5.31 9.76 13.83
N LEU A 81 -5.67 9.10 12.72
CA LEU A 81 -5.60 7.64 12.62
C LEU A 81 -4.19 7.09 12.78
N SER A 82 -3.13 7.85 12.48
CA SER A 82 -1.75 7.37 12.66
C SER A 82 -1.13 7.71 14.02
N ARG A 83 -1.79 8.51 14.85
CA ARG A 83 -1.27 9.01 16.13
C ARG A 83 -2.05 8.52 17.35
N ALA A 84 -3.32 8.17 17.17
CA ALA A 84 -4.12 7.65 18.26
C ALA A 84 -3.73 6.22 18.63
N GLY A 85 -4.03 5.80 19.86
CA GLY A 85 -3.85 4.42 20.31
C GLY A 85 -4.89 3.52 19.65
N LEU A 86 -4.53 2.87 18.55
CA LEU A 86 -5.42 1.94 17.88
C LEU A 86 -5.22 0.52 18.40
N THR A 87 -6.32 -0.20 18.61
CA THR A 87 -6.27 -1.67 18.71
C THR A 87 -5.81 -2.27 17.37
N PRO A 88 -5.30 -3.52 17.33
CA PRO A 88 -4.87 -4.15 16.08
C PRO A 88 -5.97 -4.20 15.02
N GLU A 89 -7.22 -4.50 15.41
CA GLU A 89 -8.38 -4.52 14.52
C GLU A 89 -8.67 -3.12 13.94
N GLN A 90 -8.69 -2.10 14.80
CA GLN A 90 -8.86 -0.71 14.38
C GLN A 90 -7.73 -0.23 13.47
N ALA A 91 -6.50 -0.66 13.71
CA ALA A 91 -5.34 -0.31 12.88
C ALA A 91 -5.49 -0.91 11.47
N GLN A 92 -5.94 -2.16 11.35
CA GLN A 92 -6.24 -2.78 10.06
C GLN A 92 -7.37 -2.06 9.31
N GLU A 93 -8.46 -1.70 10.00
CA GLU A 93 -9.55 -0.93 9.38
C GLU A 93 -9.10 0.47 8.92
N ALA A 94 -8.31 1.15 9.74
CA ALA A 94 -7.73 2.45 9.42
C ALA A 94 -6.81 2.33 8.20
N ALA A 95 -5.93 1.34 8.18
CA ALA A 95 -5.04 1.05 7.06
C ALA A 95 -5.83 0.79 5.76
N ALA A 96 -6.85 -0.06 5.80
CA ALA A 96 -7.69 -0.33 4.62
C ALA A 96 -8.36 0.94 4.09
N THR A 97 -8.87 1.79 5.00
CA THR A 97 -9.51 3.06 4.63
C THR A 97 -8.50 4.05 4.02
N LEU A 98 -7.33 4.21 4.63
CA LEU A 98 -6.26 5.09 4.16
C LEU A 98 -5.70 4.61 2.82
N ALA A 99 -5.51 3.30 2.65
CA ALA A 99 -5.10 2.65 1.41
C ALA A 99 -6.10 2.92 0.28
N ALA A 100 -7.41 2.75 0.55
CA ALA A 100 -8.45 3.03 -0.43
C ALA A 100 -8.41 4.50 -0.89
N VAL A 101 -8.21 5.45 0.04
CA VAL A 101 -8.05 6.88 -0.30
C VAL A 101 -6.76 7.14 -1.08
N LEU A 102 -5.65 6.49 -0.71
CA LEU A 102 -4.36 6.62 -1.39
C LEU A 102 -4.43 6.12 -2.83
N VAL A 103 -5.03 4.95 -3.07
CA VAL A 103 -5.10 4.33 -4.40
C VAL A 103 -6.14 4.98 -5.30
N ARG A 104 -7.12 5.71 -4.73
CA ARG A 104 -8.14 6.43 -5.49
C ARG A 104 -7.52 7.53 -6.36
N GLN A 105 -7.13 7.15 -7.57
CA GLN A 105 -6.61 8.06 -8.58
C GLN A 105 -7.76 8.93 -9.11
N THR A 106 -7.51 10.23 -9.16
CA THR A 106 -8.32 11.20 -9.90
C THR A 106 -8.15 10.94 -11.39
N ARG A 107 -8.79 9.88 -11.92
CA ARG A 107 -8.74 9.55 -13.36
C ARG A 107 -9.52 10.52 -14.25
N HIS A 108 -9.85 11.73 -13.78
CA HIS A 108 -10.88 12.56 -14.40
C HIS A 108 -10.35 13.73 -15.22
N ALA A 109 -10.91 13.79 -16.43
CA ALA A 109 -11.26 14.95 -17.25
C ALA A 109 -10.17 15.92 -17.73
N VAL A 110 -8.89 15.78 -17.38
CA VAL A 110 -7.85 16.63 -18.02
C VAL A 110 -7.84 16.43 -19.54
N GLY A 111 -7.99 15.18 -20.01
CA GLY A 111 -8.14 14.89 -21.44
C GLY A 111 -9.39 15.52 -22.07
N VAL A 112 -10.49 15.61 -21.31
CA VAL A 112 -11.75 16.22 -21.77
C VAL A 112 -11.65 17.75 -21.81
N ALA A 113 -10.99 18.36 -20.82
CA ALA A 113 -10.76 19.80 -20.77
C ALA A 113 -9.82 20.27 -21.91
N CYS A 114 -8.79 19.48 -22.24
CA CYS A 114 -7.95 19.77 -23.41
C CYS A 114 -8.73 19.71 -24.73
N GLY A 115 -9.67 18.76 -24.87
CA GLY A 115 -10.54 18.68 -26.05
C GLY A 115 -11.49 19.87 -26.18
N LEU A 116 -12.09 20.33 -25.06
CA LEU A 116 -13.00 21.49 -25.05
C LEU A 116 -12.26 22.84 -25.19
N GLY A 117 -10.99 22.91 -24.75
CA GLY A 117 -10.17 24.12 -24.81
C GLY A 117 -9.95 24.68 -26.20
N CYS A 118 -10.04 23.84 -27.24
CA CYS A 118 -9.92 24.28 -28.62
C CYS A 118 -11.15 25.06 -29.13
N PHE A 119 -12.33 24.86 -28.53
CA PHE A 119 -13.59 25.42 -29.02
C PHE A 119 -14.14 26.52 -28.12
N LEU A 120 -13.88 26.47 -26.80
CA LEU A 120 -14.42 27.42 -25.82
C LEU A 120 -13.38 27.74 -24.72
N PRO A 121 -12.32 28.50 -25.04
CA PRO A 121 -11.21 28.74 -24.11
C PRO A 121 -11.64 29.42 -22.80
N TRP A 122 -12.65 30.30 -22.86
CA TRP A 122 -13.19 31.01 -21.70
C TRP A 122 -13.93 30.10 -20.71
N VAL A 123 -14.44 28.93 -21.14
CA VAL A 123 -15.03 27.90 -20.27
C VAL A 123 -13.95 26.89 -19.84
N ALA A 124 -13.08 26.51 -20.78
CA ALA A 124 -12.07 25.48 -20.53
C ALA A 124 -11.01 25.93 -19.51
N PHE A 125 -10.57 27.19 -19.55
CA PHE A 125 -9.58 27.70 -18.61
C PHE A 125 -10.06 27.67 -17.14
N PRO A 126 -11.23 28.24 -16.76
CA PRO A 126 -11.70 28.18 -15.37
C PRO A 126 -12.01 26.75 -14.93
N LEU A 127 -12.54 25.89 -15.81
CA LEU A 127 -12.71 24.47 -15.50
C LEU A 127 -11.36 23.79 -15.24
N ALA A 128 -10.38 23.98 -16.12
CA ALA A 128 -9.04 23.41 -15.94
C ALA A 128 -8.38 23.91 -14.65
N ALA A 129 -8.52 25.19 -14.33
CA ALA A 129 -8.04 25.76 -13.07
C ALA A 129 -8.76 25.15 -11.86
N PHE A 130 -10.09 25.01 -11.92
CA PHE A 130 -10.88 24.34 -10.89
C PHE A 130 -10.42 22.89 -10.69
N TRP A 131 -10.29 22.12 -11.76
CA TRP A 131 -9.80 20.73 -11.71
C TRP A 131 -8.38 20.65 -11.14
N ALA A 132 -7.45 21.50 -11.58
CA ALA A 132 -6.09 21.55 -11.07
C ALA A 132 -6.05 21.87 -9.56
N LEU A 133 -6.89 22.80 -9.09
CA LEU A 133 -7.02 23.11 -7.66
C LEU A 133 -7.58 21.92 -6.87
N THR A 134 -8.61 21.24 -7.39
CA THR A 134 -9.17 20.05 -6.73
C THR A 134 -8.19 18.88 -6.69
N ASP A 135 -7.44 18.65 -7.77
CA ASP A 135 -6.40 17.61 -7.84
C ASP A 135 -5.27 17.90 -6.83
N GLY A 136 -4.86 19.17 -6.72
CA GLY A 136 -3.90 19.60 -5.70
C GLY A 136 -4.37 19.31 -4.28
N ARG A 137 -5.66 19.53 -3.98
CA ARG A 137 -6.27 19.24 -2.67
C ARG A 137 -6.38 17.74 -2.40
N LEU A 138 -6.82 16.96 -3.39
CA LEU A 138 -6.92 15.50 -3.27
C LEU A 138 -5.55 14.85 -3.07
N ASN A 139 -4.54 15.30 -3.81
CA ASN A 139 -3.17 14.82 -3.63
C ASN A 139 -2.56 15.19 -2.26
N ARG A 140 -3.01 16.27 -1.61
CA ARG A 140 -2.64 16.55 -0.20
C ARG A 140 -3.21 15.51 0.74
N VAL A 141 -4.49 15.13 0.56
CA VAL A 141 -5.12 14.07 1.35
C VAL A 141 -4.40 12.74 1.12
N ARG A 142 -4.10 12.39 -0.13
CA ARG A 142 -3.36 11.17 -0.50
C ARG A 142 -1.96 11.15 0.12
N ALA A 143 -1.24 12.27 0.08
CA ALA A 143 0.06 12.38 0.73
C ALA A 143 -0.03 12.17 2.25
N ALA A 144 -1.05 12.76 2.91
CA ALA A 144 -1.30 12.52 4.32
C ALA A 144 -1.62 11.05 4.63
N CYS A 145 -2.40 10.38 3.77
CA CYS A 145 -2.70 8.96 3.90
C CYS A 145 -1.43 8.09 3.74
N ALA A 146 -0.57 8.38 2.78
CA ALA A 146 0.69 7.65 2.61
C ALA A 146 1.61 7.79 3.84
N LEU A 147 1.71 9.00 4.42
CA LEU A 147 2.43 9.20 5.68
C LEU A 147 1.81 8.42 6.84
N ALA A 148 0.49 8.48 6.98
CA ALA A 148 -0.25 7.78 8.01
C ALA A 148 -0.04 6.26 7.93
N LEU A 149 -0.08 5.68 6.72
CA LEU A 149 0.21 4.27 6.49
C LEU A 149 1.64 3.90 6.91
N GLY A 150 2.64 4.73 6.57
CA GLY A 150 4.02 4.51 7.01
C GLY A 150 4.20 4.56 8.53
N GLN A 151 3.42 5.40 9.23
CA GLN A 151 3.43 5.51 10.68
C GLN A 151 2.74 4.34 11.37
N LEU A 152 1.66 3.80 10.79
CA LEU A 152 0.98 2.60 11.29
C LEU A 152 1.84 1.35 11.18
N ARG A 153 2.84 1.33 10.29
CA ARG A 153 3.79 0.22 10.10
C ARG A 153 3.11 -1.12 9.81
N LEU A 154 1.97 -1.08 9.11
CA LEU A 154 1.24 -2.28 8.73
C LEU A 154 1.75 -2.81 7.37
N PRO A 155 2.44 -3.96 7.34
CA PRO A 155 3.15 -4.46 6.16
C PRO A 155 2.24 -4.74 4.96
N GLU A 156 0.96 -5.04 5.19
CA GLU A 156 -0.05 -5.29 4.15
C GLU A 156 -0.25 -4.08 3.22
N THR A 157 0.12 -2.89 3.69
CA THR A 157 -0.08 -1.62 2.97
C THR A 157 1.10 -1.24 2.07
N ILE A 158 2.19 -2.02 2.10
CA ILE A 158 3.42 -1.72 1.34
C ILE A 158 3.17 -1.63 -0.17
N GLY A 159 2.27 -2.45 -0.72
CA GLY A 159 1.89 -2.40 -2.14
C GLY A 159 1.24 -1.08 -2.54
N HIS A 160 0.38 -0.52 -1.68
CA HIS A 160 -0.29 0.76 -1.93
C HIS A 160 0.68 1.93 -1.87
N VAL A 161 1.62 1.92 -0.91
CA VAL A 161 2.68 2.92 -0.82
C VAL A 161 3.66 2.79 -2.00
N ALA A 162 4.05 1.58 -2.37
CA ALA A 162 4.91 1.33 -3.53
C ALA A 162 4.25 1.81 -4.84
N SER A 163 2.94 1.63 -4.99
CA SER A 163 2.19 2.18 -6.12
C SER A 163 2.23 3.71 -6.15
N ALA A 164 2.04 4.34 -4.99
CA ALA A 164 2.07 5.80 -4.83
C ALA A 164 3.44 6.44 -5.16
N LEU A 165 4.56 5.70 -5.03
CA LEU A 165 5.89 6.15 -5.49
C LEU A 165 5.93 6.45 -6.99
N PHE A 166 5.08 5.77 -7.76
CA PHE A 166 5.04 5.86 -9.22
C PHE A 166 3.77 6.53 -9.73
N ASP A 167 3.03 7.22 -8.87
CA ASP A 167 1.87 8.00 -9.29
C ASP A 167 2.26 9.02 -10.36
N ALA A 168 1.47 9.02 -11.44
CA ALA A 168 1.59 9.91 -12.59
C ALA A 168 2.97 9.91 -13.29
N PRO A 169 3.40 8.79 -13.91
CA PRO A 169 4.62 8.78 -14.70
C PRO A 169 4.47 9.62 -15.97
N GLY A 170 5.56 10.24 -16.42
CA GLY A 170 5.65 10.95 -17.70
C GLY A 170 5.09 12.38 -17.69
N LEU A 171 4.48 12.79 -18.81
CA LEU A 171 3.91 14.13 -19.05
C LEU A 171 2.76 14.52 -18.10
N ARG A 172 2.31 13.58 -17.25
CA ARG A 172 1.22 13.78 -16.28
C ARG A 172 1.71 14.13 -14.87
N ARG A 173 3.02 14.40 -14.68
CA ARG A 173 3.56 14.87 -13.39
C ARG A 173 2.93 16.22 -13.00
N THR A 174 1.86 16.18 -12.22
CA THR A 174 1.31 17.38 -11.56
C THR A 174 2.10 17.69 -10.29
N GLY A 175 2.17 18.95 -9.87
CA GLY A 175 2.78 19.31 -8.57
C GLY A 175 2.15 18.56 -7.37
N GLY A 176 0.88 18.15 -7.49
CA GLY A 176 0.20 17.31 -6.49
C GLY A 176 0.82 15.92 -6.38
N SER A 177 1.08 15.25 -7.51
CA SER A 177 1.70 13.92 -7.53
C SER A 177 3.08 13.89 -6.84
N VAL A 178 3.84 14.99 -6.93
CA VAL A 178 5.15 15.11 -6.26
C VAL A 178 5.03 14.98 -4.74
N ARG A 179 3.96 15.51 -4.14
CA ARG A 179 3.74 15.42 -2.68
C ARG A 179 3.42 14.00 -2.25
N VAL A 180 2.58 13.31 -3.02
CA VAL A 180 2.23 11.90 -2.77
C VAL A 180 3.47 11.02 -2.87
N ARG A 181 4.27 11.21 -3.94
CA ARG A 181 5.54 10.50 -4.11
C ARG A 181 6.50 10.72 -2.95
N ARG A 182 6.70 11.98 -2.52
CA ARG A 182 7.56 12.29 -1.36
C ARG A 182 7.07 11.64 -0.06
N ALA A 183 5.75 11.63 0.17
CA ALA A 183 5.18 10.95 1.31
C ALA A 183 5.41 9.43 1.23
N ALA A 184 5.25 8.83 0.06
CA ALA A 184 5.51 7.41 -0.16
C ALA A 184 7.01 7.06 -0.02
N GLU A 185 7.91 7.92 -0.50
CA GLU A 185 9.37 7.76 -0.33
C GLU A 185 9.76 7.71 1.15
N TRP A 186 9.08 8.50 1.99
CA TRP A 186 9.28 8.48 3.43
C TRP A 186 8.66 7.26 4.11
N ALA A 187 7.48 6.82 3.66
CA ALA A 187 6.75 5.72 4.25
C ALA A 187 7.36 4.35 3.94
N LEU A 188 7.94 4.16 2.74
CA LEU A 188 8.45 2.85 2.31
C LEU A 188 9.51 2.26 3.26
N PRO A 189 10.56 2.98 3.70
CA PRO A 189 11.54 2.45 4.64
C PRO A 189 10.95 1.99 5.99
N LEU A 190 9.92 2.70 6.47
CA LEU A 190 9.24 2.35 7.72
C LEU A 190 8.45 1.04 7.57
N LEU A 191 7.78 0.87 6.44
CA LEU A 191 7.03 -0.36 6.12
C LEU A 191 7.96 -1.54 5.86
N SER A 192 9.09 -1.33 5.17
CA SER A 192 10.06 -2.40 4.95
C SER A 192 10.67 -2.89 6.26
N ALA A 193 10.88 -1.99 7.23
CA ALA A 193 11.40 -2.34 8.55
C ALA A 193 10.39 -3.13 9.42
N ALA A 194 9.11 -3.07 9.08
CA ALA A 194 8.05 -3.81 9.76
C ALA A 194 7.79 -5.21 9.15
N LEU A 195 8.39 -5.52 8.00
CA LEU A 195 8.27 -6.84 7.38
C LEU A 195 9.09 -7.87 8.16
N GLY A 196 8.42 -8.91 8.66
CA GLY A 196 9.03 -10.14 9.16
C GLY A 196 8.94 -11.32 8.17
N PRO A 197 9.66 -12.42 8.44
CA PRO A 197 9.65 -13.65 7.62
C PRO A 197 8.26 -14.26 7.39
N GLU A 198 7.32 -14.05 8.30
CA GLU A 198 5.93 -14.48 8.23
C GLU A 198 5.16 -13.86 7.05
N HIS A 199 5.67 -12.77 6.47
CA HIS A 199 5.08 -12.12 5.29
C HIS A 199 5.57 -12.72 3.97
N TYR A 200 6.38 -13.79 4.00
CA TYR A 200 6.85 -14.46 2.79
C TYR A 200 5.69 -14.94 1.92
N GLY A 201 5.67 -14.52 0.65
CA GLY A 201 4.63 -14.90 -0.31
C GLY A 201 3.27 -14.26 -0.05
N GLY A 202 3.11 -13.49 1.02
CA GLY A 202 1.87 -12.79 1.37
C GLY A 202 1.67 -11.46 0.66
N LEU A 203 2.66 -10.99 -0.11
CA LEU A 203 2.54 -9.74 -0.85
C LEU A 203 1.57 -9.89 -2.04
N PRO A 204 0.68 -8.91 -2.29
CA PRO A 204 -0.18 -8.91 -3.46
C PRO A 204 0.60 -9.04 -4.77
N ALA A 205 0.00 -9.67 -5.78
CA ALA A 205 0.67 -10.01 -7.03
C ALA A 205 1.31 -8.81 -7.75
N GLU A 206 0.69 -7.63 -7.65
CA GLU A 206 1.14 -6.37 -8.22
C GLU A 206 2.26 -5.68 -7.43
N THR A 207 2.47 -6.06 -6.16
CA THR A 207 3.43 -5.40 -5.25
C THR A 207 4.87 -5.71 -5.64
N VAL A 208 5.18 -6.96 -5.96
CA VAL A 208 6.55 -7.37 -6.31
C VAL A 208 7.10 -6.60 -7.52
N PRO A 209 6.38 -6.48 -8.66
CA PRO A 209 6.81 -5.63 -9.78
C PRO A 209 7.05 -4.16 -9.40
N LEU A 210 6.21 -3.58 -8.53
CA LEU A 210 6.37 -2.20 -8.05
C LEU A 210 7.62 -2.04 -7.19
N LEU A 211 7.90 -2.98 -6.29
CA LEU A 211 9.12 -2.97 -5.49
C LEU A 211 10.36 -3.19 -6.37
N CYS A 212 10.33 -4.09 -7.35
CA CYS A 212 11.42 -4.24 -8.31
C CYS A 212 11.70 -2.94 -9.07
N ARG A 213 10.66 -2.18 -9.42
CA ARG A 213 10.82 -0.84 -10.00
C ARG A 213 11.40 0.16 -9.00
N ALA A 214 11.06 0.06 -7.71
CA ALA A 214 11.57 0.93 -6.65
C ALA A 214 13.05 0.67 -6.32
N VAL A 215 13.60 -0.50 -6.63
CA VAL A 215 15.06 -0.74 -6.57
C VAL A 215 15.84 0.15 -7.53
N LEU A 216 15.20 0.65 -8.59
CA LEU A 216 15.79 1.59 -9.55
C LEU A 216 15.54 3.07 -9.18
N HIS A 217 15.03 3.34 -7.97
CA HIS A 217 14.72 4.70 -7.55
C HIS A 217 15.99 5.54 -7.33
N GLU A 218 15.91 6.83 -7.65
CA GLU A 218 17.04 7.79 -7.54
C GLU A 218 17.52 7.98 -6.09
N LYS A 219 16.60 7.80 -5.13
CA LYS A 219 16.91 7.87 -3.70
C LYS A 219 17.39 6.53 -3.20
N ARG A 220 18.66 6.49 -2.77
CA ARG A 220 19.31 5.32 -2.18
C ARG A 220 18.48 4.65 -1.08
N GLU A 221 17.90 5.42 -0.16
CA GLU A 221 17.11 4.87 0.97
C GLU A 221 15.87 4.10 0.50
N VAL A 222 15.16 4.63 -0.49
CA VAL A 222 13.98 3.99 -1.09
C VAL A 222 14.39 2.72 -1.82
N ALA A 223 15.50 2.76 -2.56
CA ALA A 223 16.01 1.58 -3.27
C ALA A 223 16.44 0.47 -2.29
N LEU A 224 17.14 0.82 -1.20
CA LEU A 224 17.52 -0.14 -0.16
C LEU A 224 16.30 -0.74 0.55
N ALA A 225 15.32 0.09 0.92
CA ALA A 225 14.06 -0.37 1.51
C ALA A 225 13.30 -1.33 0.58
N ALA A 226 13.29 -1.06 -0.73
CA ALA A 226 12.67 -1.94 -1.71
C ALA A 226 13.40 -3.28 -1.84
N VAL A 227 14.74 -3.29 -1.85
CA VAL A 227 15.54 -4.53 -1.85
C VAL A 227 15.27 -5.36 -0.60
N GLU A 228 15.22 -4.71 0.57
CA GLU A 228 14.96 -5.38 1.84
C GLU A 228 13.55 -5.97 1.88
N ALA A 229 12.54 -5.23 1.45
CA ALA A 229 11.18 -5.74 1.35
C ALA A 229 11.08 -6.96 0.41
N LEU A 230 11.77 -6.93 -0.74
CA LEU A 230 11.86 -8.08 -1.64
C LEU A 230 12.59 -9.25 -0.99
N ARG A 231 13.69 -9.02 -0.28
CA ARG A 231 14.44 -10.06 0.43
C ARG A 231 13.59 -10.78 1.47
N VAL A 232 12.82 -10.03 2.27
CA VAL A 232 12.02 -10.60 3.35
C VAL A 232 10.75 -11.25 2.82
N ALA A 233 9.94 -10.51 2.06
CA ALA A 233 8.56 -10.90 1.71
C ALA A 233 8.34 -11.19 0.21
N GLY A 234 9.33 -10.91 -0.63
CA GLY A 234 9.26 -11.16 -2.08
C GLY A 234 9.32 -12.64 -2.46
N ASP A 235 8.91 -12.91 -3.69
CA ASP A 235 8.83 -14.24 -4.30
C ASP A 235 9.76 -14.40 -5.51
N GLY A 236 9.70 -15.55 -6.18
CA GLY A 236 10.55 -15.88 -7.31
C GLY A 236 10.41 -14.95 -8.52
N ARG A 237 9.37 -14.11 -8.61
CA ARG A 237 9.18 -13.15 -9.72
C ARG A 237 10.19 -11.99 -9.65
N ALA A 238 10.78 -11.75 -8.48
CA ALA A 238 11.76 -10.69 -8.27
C ALA A 238 13.16 -11.01 -8.83
N VAL A 239 13.48 -12.29 -9.07
CA VAL A 239 14.84 -12.75 -9.43
C VAL A 239 15.35 -12.09 -10.71
N ASP A 240 14.59 -12.17 -11.81
CA ASP A 240 15.04 -11.67 -13.12
C ASP A 240 15.09 -10.14 -13.21
N PRO A 241 14.12 -9.37 -12.65
CA PRO A 241 14.29 -7.93 -12.48
C PRO A 241 15.58 -7.57 -11.71
N LEU A 242 15.86 -8.23 -10.59
CA LEU A 242 17.04 -7.92 -9.76
C LEU A 242 18.37 -8.27 -10.45
N ARG A 243 18.43 -9.37 -11.20
CA ARG A 243 19.62 -9.70 -12.02
C ARG A 243 19.95 -8.61 -13.04
N ARG A 244 18.93 -7.94 -13.57
CA ARG A 244 19.08 -6.85 -14.57
C ARG A 244 19.55 -5.53 -13.96
N VAL A 245 19.41 -5.34 -12.65
CA VAL A 245 19.81 -4.11 -11.93
C VAL A 245 21.30 -3.78 -12.11
N ARG A 246 22.16 -4.78 -12.31
CA ARG A 246 23.62 -4.62 -12.52
C ARG A 246 23.98 -3.61 -13.62
N LYS A 247 23.15 -3.50 -14.67
CA LYS A 247 23.44 -2.66 -15.83
C LYS A 247 23.22 -1.16 -15.59
N TRP A 248 22.52 -0.78 -14.52
CA TRP A 248 21.96 0.57 -14.38
C TRP A 248 22.24 1.25 -13.04
N GLN A 249 22.80 0.55 -12.07
CA GLN A 249 22.89 1.04 -10.69
C GLN A 249 24.11 1.95 -10.46
N VAL A 250 23.81 3.15 -9.97
CA VAL A 250 24.81 4.17 -9.59
C VAL A 250 25.31 3.95 -8.15
N HIS A 251 24.59 3.21 -7.31
CA HIS A 251 24.91 3.08 -5.88
C HIS A 251 25.44 1.68 -5.52
N THR A 252 26.73 1.60 -5.16
CA THR A 252 27.42 0.35 -4.73
C THR A 252 26.72 -0.35 -3.57
N SER A 253 26.11 0.40 -2.64
CA SER A 253 25.38 -0.15 -1.49
C SER A 253 24.11 -0.89 -1.88
N VAL A 254 23.34 -0.34 -2.84
CA VAL A 254 22.13 -1.00 -3.35
C VAL A 254 22.52 -2.28 -4.10
N TRP A 255 23.57 -2.22 -4.92
CA TRP A 255 24.08 -3.42 -5.58
C TRP A 255 24.47 -4.52 -4.59
N ARG A 256 25.19 -4.17 -3.52
CA ARG A 256 25.58 -5.12 -2.47
C ARG A 256 24.35 -5.77 -1.82
N ALA A 257 23.36 -4.95 -1.43
CA ALA A 257 22.09 -5.46 -0.89
C ALA A 257 21.35 -6.40 -1.87
N VAL A 258 21.39 -6.10 -3.18
CA VAL A 258 20.81 -6.99 -4.20
C VAL A 258 21.57 -8.32 -4.28
N GLN A 259 22.90 -8.31 -4.18
CA GLN A 259 23.70 -9.53 -4.14
C GLN A 259 23.37 -10.38 -2.91
N ASP A 260 23.12 -9.75 -1.77
CA ASP A 260 22.74 -10.45 -0.54
C ASP A 260 21.32 -11.04 -0.64
N ALA A 261 20.39 -10.34 -1.31
CA ALA A 261 19.01 -10.78 -1.47
C ALA A 261 18.81 -11.87 -2.54
N LEU A 262 19.62 -11.87 -3.60
CA LEU A 262 19.44 -12.75 -4.76
C LEU A 262 19.47 -14.25 -4.43
N PRO A 263 20.42 -14.78 -3.64
CA PRO A 263 20.45 -16.20 -3.28
C PRO A 263 19.15 -16.67 -2.62
N VAL A 264 18.62 -15.87 -1.69
CA VAL A 264 17.35 -16.16 -0.99
C VAL A 264 16.19 -16.23 -1.97
N LEU A 265 16.10 -15.27 -2.90
CA LEU A 265 15.03 -15.22 -3.90
C LEU A 265 15.14 -16.34 -4.94
N VAL A 266 16.35 -16.75 -5.32
CA VAL A 266 16.57 -17.88 -6.23
C VAL A 266 16.14 -19.19 -5.58
N GLU A 267 16.46 -19.39 -4.30
CA GLU A 267 16.02 -20.57 -3.55
C GLU A 267 14.49 -20.63 -3.46
N ARG A 268 13.85 -19.50 -3.15
CA ARG A 268 12.38 -19.37 -3.14
C ARG A 268 11.76 -19.70 -4.50
N GLN A 269 12.31 -19.14 -5.57
CA GLN A 269 11.89 -19.43 -6.94
C GLN A 269 11.99 -20.93 -7.26
N ALA A 270 13.05 -21.60 -6.80
CA ALA A 270 13.21 -23.04 -7.01
C ALA A 270 12.15 -23.85 -6.24
N ARG A 271 11.84 -23.48 -5.00
CA ARG A 271 10.78 -24.10 -4.19
C ARG A 271 9.40 -23.90 -4.80
N GLU A 272 9.10 -22.68 -5.26
CA GLU A 272 7.84 -22.35 -5.94
C GLU A 272 7.65 -23.20 -7.20
N ARG A 273 8.68 -23.31 -8.05
CA ARG A 273 8.65 -24.19 -9.23
C ARG A 273 8.51 -25.66 -8.88
N ALA A 274 9.18 -26.14 -7.84
CA ALA A 274 9.05 -27.52 -7.40
C ALA A 274 7.62 -27.82 -6.93
N ALA A 275 6.99 -26.90 -6.18
CA ALA A 275 5.60 -27.02 -5.77
C ALA A 275 4.64 -27.02 -6.96
N GLU A 276 4.86 -26.14 -7.95
CA GLU A 276 4.07 -26.15 -9.20
C GLU A 276 4.20 -27.46 -9.97
N LEU A 277 5.40 -28.06 -10.02
CA LEU A 277 5.62 -29.36 -10.68
C LEU A 277 4.89 -30.50 -9.97
N LEU A 278 4.79 -30.47 -8.64
CA LEU A 278 4.06 -31.47 -7.85
C LEU A 278 2.54 -31.34 -8.01
N LEU A 279 2.04 -30.12 -8.27
CA LEU A 279 0.61 -29.83 -8.42
C LEU A 279 0.12 -29.90 -9.86
N ARG A 280 1.00 -30.12 -10.85
CA ARG A 280 0.53 -30.43 -12.20
C ARG A 280 -0.25 -31.74 -12.11
N PRO A 281 -1.56 -31.76 -12.44
CA PRO A 281 -2.23 -33.01 -12.72
C PRO A 281 -1.36 -33.74 -13.73
N ALA A 282 -1.15 -35.05 -13.57
CA ALA A 282 -0.53 -35.82 -14.63
C ALA A 282 -1.37 -35.57 -15.89
N GLU A 283 -0.88 -34.71 -16.79
CA GLU A 283 -1.53 -34.44 -18.07
C GLU A 283 -1.60 -35.81 -18.71
N SER A 284 -2.80 -36.38 -18.72
CA SER A 284 -3.08 -37.63 -19.40
C SER A 284 -2.56 -37.45 -20.82
N LEU A 285 -1.57 -38.25 -21.22
CA LEU A 285 -0.96 -38.13 -22.53
C LEU A 285 -2.07 -38.05 -23.59
N PRO A 286 -2.03 -37.06 -24.50
CA PRO A 286 -3.00 -36.97 -25.57
C PRO A 286 -2.96 -38.26 -26.39
N GLY A 287 -3.97 -39.10 -26.24
CA GLY A 287 -4.02 -40.47 -26.77
C GLY A 287 -4.44 -41.56 -25.76
N GLN A 288 -4.55 -41.25 -24.46
CA GLN A 288 -4.91 -42.23 -23.42
C GLN A 288 -6.30 -42.03 -22.78
N THR A 289 -7.23 -41.36 -23.47
CA THR A 289 -8.61 -41.16 -23.01
C THR A 289 -9.44 -42.45 -22.92
N ASP A 290 -9.02 -43.55 -23.56
CA ASP A 290 -9.73 -44.84 -23.50
C ASP A 290 -9.23 -45.79 -22.40
N LEU A 291 -8.21 -45.39 -21.64
CA LEU A 291 -7.73 -46.10 -20.45
C LEU A 291 -8.14 -45.35 -19.18
N LEU A 292 -9.34 -44.76 -19.18
CA LEU A 292 -9.99 -44.35 -17.95
C LEU A 292 -10.30 -45.61 -17.14
N LEU A 293 -9.52 -45.79 -16.07
CA LEU A 293 -9.83 -46.55 -14.86
C LEU A 293 -10.87 -47.65 -15.10
N ARG A 294 -10.45 -48.83 -15.59
CA ARG A 294 -11.30 -50.00 -15.44
C ARG A 294 -11.61 -50.10 -13.94
N PRO A 295 -12.88 -50.06 -13.52
CA PRO A 295 -13.21 -50.38 -12.14
C PRO A 295 -12.54 -51.72 -11.84
N ALA A 296 -11.83 -51.82 -10.73
CA ALA A 296 -11.25 -53.08 -10.30
C ALA A 296 -12.41 -54.07 -10.13
N ALA A 297 -12.67 -54.87 -11.17
CA ALA A 297 -13.81 -55.79 -11.24
C ALA A 297 -13.66 -57.01 -10.29
N GLY A 298 -12.81 -56.90 -9.27
CA GLY A 298 -12.56 -57.93 -8.27
C GLY A 298 -12.85 -57.50 -6.83
N GLY A 299 -13.34 -56.28 -6.59
CA GLY A 299 -13.80 -55.87 -5.27
C GLY A 299 -15.18 -56.47 -4.99
N GLY A 300 -15.24 -57.60 -4.28
CA GLY A 300 -16.47 -58.02 -3.62
C GLY A 300 -17.03 -56.91 -2.71
N PRO A 301 -18.30 -56.99 -2.29
CA PRO A 301 -18.95 -55.95 -1.49
C PRO A 301 -18.12 -55.66 -0.24
N VAL A 302 -17.34 -54.57 -0.28
CA VAL A 302 -16.62 -54.09 0.89
C VAL A 302 -17.65 -53.35 1.72
N ASP A 303 -17.89 -53.90 2.89
CA ASP A 303 -18.87 -53.45 3.86
C ASP A 303 -18.64 -51.98 4.22
N ALA A 304 -19.64 -51.14 3.96
CA ALA A 304 -19.55 -49.69 4.16
C ALA A 304 -19.31 -49.31 5.64
N GLU A 305 -19.57 -50.25 6.56
CA GLU A 305 -19.33 -50.08 8.00
C GLU A 305 -17.82 -50.05 8.38
N LEU A 306 -16.92 -50.53 7.52
CA LEU A 306 -15.47 -50.52 7.80
C LEU A 306 -14.79 -49.15 7.61
N LEU A 307 -15.44 -48.20 6.95
CA LEU A 307 -14.89 -46.85 6.71
C LEU A 307 -15.25 -45.84 7.81
N LEU A 308 -16.05 -46.25 8.80
CA LEU A 308 -16.43 -45.42 9.94
C LEU A 308 -15.90 -46.03 11.25
N ARG A 309 -14.58 -46.17 11.38
CA ARG A 309 -14.01 -46.34 12.73
C ARG A 309 -13.72 -44.96 13.32
N PRO A 310 -14.51 -44.48 14.30
CA PRO A 310 -14.14 -43.29 15.06
C PRO A 310 -12.79 -43.56 15.72
N HIS A 311 -11.85 -42.65 15.48
CA HIS A 311 -10.58 -42.64 16.19
C HIS A 311 -10.90 -42.30 17.65
N GLN A 312 -10.96 -43.31 18.51
CA GLN A 312 -11.05 -43.10 19.95
C GLN A 312 -9.75 -42.45 20.39
N GLY A 313 -9.81 -41.15 20.64
CA GLY A 313 -8.73 -40.39 21.24
C GLY A 313 -8.49 -40.94 22.64
N THR A 314 -7.32 -41.53 22.82
CA THR A 314 -6.78 -41.88 24.13
C THR A 314 -6.45 -40.57 24.84
N GLU A 315 -7.25 -40.21 25.84
CA GLU A 315 -6.89 -39.20 26.83
C GLU A 315 -5.79 -39.81 27.71
N GLU A 316 -4.56 -39.27 27.64
CA GLU A 316 -3.51 -39.53 28.62
C GLU A 316 -3.58 -38.50 29.75
N PRO A 317 -3.40 -38.91 31.02
CA PRO A 317 -3.51 -38.09 32.23
C PRO A 317 -2.30 -37.16 32.49
#